data_AF-A0A178HY14-F1
#
_entry.id   AF-A0A178HY14-F1
#
_cell.length_a   1.000
_cell.length_b   1.000
_cell.length_c   1.000
_cell.angle_alpha   90.00
_cell.angle_beta   90.00
_cell.angle_gamma   90.00
#
_symmetry.space_group_name_H-M   'P 1'
#
loop_
_entity.id
_entity.type
_entity.pdbx_description
1 polymer ?
#
loop_
_entity_poly.entity_id
_entity_poly.type
_entity_poly.pdbx_seq_one_letter_code
_entity_poly.pdbx_strand_id
1 'polypeptide(L)' 'MSDIHPAPTEFTASEIEQDHILRFFHYAHLPPALKERSAPFAALARTLIDTTTRNPERTVALRKLLEAKDAAVRAAVSP' A
#
# COMPACT_ATOMS: atom_id res chain seq x y z
N MET A 1 8.03 13.33 -10.39
CA MET A 1 7.57 12.13 -9.66
C MET A 1 8.70 11.78 -8.73
N SER A 2 8.56 11.92 -7.40
CA SER A 2 9.61 11.50 -6.48
C SER A 2 9.77 10.00 -6.61
N ASP A 3 10.94 9.56 -7.10
CA ASP A 3 11.24 8.15 -7.31
C ASP A 3 11.31 7.46 -5.95
N ILE A 4 10.32 6.60 -5.70
CA ILE A 4 10.32 5.73 -4.53
C ILE A 4 11.49 4.75 -4.72
N HIS A 5 12.48 4.76 -3.82
CA HIS A 5 13.64 3.88 -3.87
C HIS A 5 13.68 2.94 -2.65
N PRO A 6 13.78 1.61 -2.84
CA PRO A 6 13.76 0.93 -4.14
C PRO A 6 12.38 1.02 -4.83
N ALA A 7 12.33 0.72 -6.12
CA ALA A 7 11.08 0.78 -6.86
C ALA A 7 10.02 -0.17 -6.25
N PRO A 8 8.73 0.20 -6.26
CA PRO A 8 7.65 -0.71 -5.88
C PRO A 8 7.69 -1.97 -6.74
N THR A 9 7.73 -3.13 -6.10
CA THR A 9 7.67 -4.45 -6.78
C THR A 9 6.32 -5.12 -6.58
N GLU A 10 5.48 -4.56 -5.71
CA GLU A 10 4.20 -5.15 -5.31
C GLU A 10 3.09 -4.93 -6.35
N PHE A 11 3.22 -3.90 -7.20
CA PHE A 11 2.21 -3.50 -8.19
C PHE A 11 2.88 -3.09 -9.51
N THR A 12 2.25 -3.43 -10.62
CA THR A 12 2.69 -3.03 -11.96
C THR A 12 2.40 -1.55 -12.23
N ALA A 13 3.07 -0.97 -13.23
CA ALA A 13 2.84 0.43 -13.63
C ALA A 13 1.38 0.69 -14.06
N SER A 14 0.77 -0.26 -14.79
CA SER A 14 -0.63 -0.16 -15.23
C SER A 14 -1.60 -0.18 -14.05
N GLU A 15 -1.36 -1.00 -13.04
CA GLU A 15 -2.19 -1.03 -11.83
C GLU A 15 -2.08 0.28 -11.04
N ILE A 16 -0.86 0.84 -10.92
CA ILE A 16 -0.64 2.14 -10.29
C ILE A 16 -1.28 3.28 -11.10
N GLU A 17 -1.36 3.15 -12.43
CA GLU A 17 -2.09 4.11 -13.26
C GLU A 17 -3.60 4.04 -13.02
N GLN A 18 -4.16 2.83 -12.87
CA GLN A 18 -5.57 2.63 -12.59
C GLN A 18 -5.99 3.05 -11.17
N ASP A 19 -5.14 2.75 -10.17
CA ASP A 19 -5.30 3.08 -8.77
C ASP A 19 -4.02 3.71 -8.21
N HIS A 20 -3.86 5.02 -8.41
CA HIS A 20 -2.67 5.79 -7.98
C HIS A 20 -2.26 5.60 -6.51
N ILE A 21 -3.18 5.20 -5.64
CA ILE A 21 -2.92 4.97 -4.23
C ILE A 21 -2.00 3.77 -3.97
N LEU A 22 -1.91 2.81 -4.90
CA LEU A 22 -1.11 1.60 -4.75
C LEU A 22 0.38 1.89 -4.51
N ARG A 23 0.90 3.01 -5.04
CA ARG A 23 2.29 3.44 -4.82
C ARG A 23 2.64 3.63 -3.33
N PHE A 24 1.65 3.94 -2.49
CA PHE A 24 1.86 4.19 -1.06
C PHE A 24 1.89 2.90 -0.24
N PHE A 25 1.53 1.75 -0.83
CA PHE A 25 1.66 0.45 -0.18
C PHE A 25 3.06 -0.13 -0.30
N HIS A 26 3.95 0.49 -1.09
CA HIS A 26 5.35 0.10 -1.11
C HIS A 26 5.99 0.24 0.28
N TYR A 27 6.71 -0.80 0.72
CA TYR A 27 7.29 -0.84 2.08
C TYR A 27 8.77 -1.20 2.10
N ALA A 28 9.41 -1.50 0.96
CA ALA A 28 10.79 -1.97 0.96
C ALA A 28 11.81 -0.90 1.41
N HIS A 29 11.43 0.38 1.39
CA HIS A 29 12.21 1.49 1.94
C HIS A 29 12.19 1.57 3.48
N LEU A 30 11.26 0.87 4.16
CA LEU A 30 11.12 0.94 5.61
C LEU A 30 12.22 0.13 6.33
N PRO A 31 12.57 0.48 7.58
CA PRO A 31 13.36 -0.36 8.47
C PRO A 31 12.67 -1.73 8.73
N PRO A 32 13.41 -2.81 9.04
CA PRO A 32 12.87 -4.16 9.21
C PRO A 32 11.64 -4.23 10.14
N ALA A 33 11.71 -3.59 11.32
CA ALA A 33 10.61 -3.60 12.29
C ALA A 33 9.31 -2.94 11.79
N LEU A 34 9.41 -1.98 10.85
CA LEU A 34 8.24 -1.31 10.25
C LEU A 34 7.78 -2.02 8.98
N LYS A 35 8.68 -2.70 8.25
CA LYS A 35 8.33 -3.54 7.10
C LYS A 35 7.33 -4.62 7.49
N GLU A 36 7.59 -5.35 8.57
CA GLU A 36 6.72 -6.42 9.06
C GLU A 36 5.30 -5.95 9.35
N ARG A 37 5.14 -4.68 9.76
CA ARG A 37 3.83 -4.07 10.03
C ARG A 37 3.13 -3.58 8.76
N SER A 38 3.89 -3.11 7.78
CA SER A 38 3.35 -2.57 6.52
C SER A 38 3.01 -3.67 5.50
N ALA A 39 3.80 -4.75 5.45
CA ALA A 39 3.66 -5.82 4.46
C ALA A 39 2.26 -6.47 4.39
N PRO A 40 1.56 -6.75 5.51
CA PRO A 40 0.20 -7.31 5.46
C PRO A 40 -0.80 -6.41 4.73
N PHE A 41 -0.64 -5.08 4.82
CA PHE A 41 -1.52 -4.14 4.14
C PHE A 41 -1.25 -4.10 2.64
N ALA A 42 0.02 -4.20 2.22
CA ALA A 42 0.35 -4.32 0.80
C ALA A 42 -0.21 -5.62 0.20
N ALA A 43 -0.11 -6.73 0.93
CA ALA A 43 -0.71 -8.00 0.52
C ALA A 43 -2.24 -7.92 0.40
N LEU A 44 -2.92 -7.25 1.35
CA LEU A 44 -4.37 -7.05 1.25
C LEU A 44 -4.74 -6.11 0.10
N ALA A 45 -3.95 -5.08 -0.19
CA ALA A 45 -4.17 -4.21 -1.34
C ALA A 45 -4.08 -5.00 -2.66
N ARG A 46 -3.10 -5.91 -2.79
CA ARG A 46 -2.97 -6.85 -3.91
C ARG A 46 -4.23 -7.71 -4.07
N THR A 47 -4.68 -8.34 -2.98
CA THR A 47 -5.93 -9.13 -2.98
C THR A 47 -7.13 -8.30 -3.45
N LEU A 48 -7.26 -7.04 -3.02
CA LEU A 48 -8.37 -6.18 -3.44
C LEU A 48 -8.38 -5.94 -4.94
N ILE A 49 -7.24 -5.65 -5.56
CA ILE A 49 -7.19 -5.38 -7.00
C ILE A 49 -7.28 -6.66 -7.86
N ASP A 50 -6.90 -7.82 -7.31
CA ASP A 50 -7.06 -9.13 -7.96
C ASP A 50 -8.52 -9.62 -7.96
N THR A 51 -9.24 -9.34 -6.88
CA THR A 51 -10.57 -9.93 -6.62
C THR A 51 -11.72 -8.97 -6.84
N THR A 52 -11.43 -7.65 -6.91
CA THR A 52 -12.46 -6.61 -7.03
C THR A 52 -12.24 -5.79 -8.29
N THR A 53 -13.24 -5.82 -9.19
CA THR A 53 -13.28 -4.96 -10.37
C THR A 53 -13.18 -3.48 -9.99
N ARG A 54 -12.56 -2.68 -10.85
CA ARG A 54 -12.43 -1.24 -10.65
C ARG A 54 -13.79 -0.57 -10.56
N ASN A 55 -14.11 -0.04 -9.38
CA ASN A 55 -15.31 0.73 -9.09
C ASN A 55 -15.02 1.73 -7.94
N PRO A 56 -15.96 2.64 -7.64
CA PRO A 56 -15.78 3.59 -6.54
C PRO A 56 -15.53 2.95 -5.17
N GLU A 57 -16.12 1.79 -4.88
CA GLU A 57 -15.95 1.09 -3.61
C GLU A 57 -14.55 0.49 -3.44
N ARG A 58 -13.94 -0.02 -4.52
CA ARG A 58 -12.52 -0.42 -4.51
C ARG A 58 -11.62 0.77 -4.12
N THR A 59 -11.89 1.94 -4.68
CA THR A 59 -11.18 3.18 -4.33
C THR A 59 -11.38 3.57 -2.87
N VAL A 60 -12.59 3.38 -2.32
CA VAL A 60 -12.85 3.58 -0.87
C VAL A 60 -12.07 2.57 -0.04
N ALA A 61 -12.12 1.29 -0.41
CA ALA A 61 -11.44 0.21 0.31
C ALA A 61 -9.92 0.43 0.37
N LEU A 62 -9.28 0.77 -0.76
CA LEU A 62 -7.84 1.05 -0.81
C LEU A 62 -7.45 2.28 0.04
N ARG A 63 -8.29 3.33 0.07
CA ARG A 63 -8.05 4.52 0.93
C ARG A 63 -8.09 4.17 2.41
N LYS A 64 -9.14 3.46 2.83
CA LYS A 64 -9.28 3.00 4.22
C LYS A 64 -8.13 2.08 4.62
N LEU A 65 -7.68 1.23 3.70
CA LEU A 65 -6.57 0.34 3.93
C LEU A 65 -5.24 1.10 4.10
N LEU A 66 -5.01 2.15 3.30
CA LEU A 66 -3.82 3.00 3.45
C LEU A 66 -3.84 3.74 4.79
N GLU A 67 -4.98 4.31 5.19
CA GLU A 67 -5.14 4.96 6.50
C GLU A 67 -4.84 4.00 7.65
N ALA A 68 -5.33 2.75 7.56
CA ALA A 68 -5.07 1.71 8.56
C ALA A 68 -3.58 1.32 8.61
N LYS A 69 -2.92 1.18 7.45
CA LYS A 69 -1.48 0.91 7.35
C LYS A 69 -0.67 2.01 8.03
N ASP A 70 -0.95 3.27 7.71
CA ASP A 70 -0.23 4.42 8.26
C ASP A 70 -0.45 4.55 9.78
N ALA A 71 -1.66 4.25 10.28
CA ALA A 71 -1.92 4.16 11.71
C ALA A 71 -1.11 3.06 12.39
N ALA A 72 -1.06 1.86 11.82
CA ALA A 72 -0.31 0.72 12.37
C ALA A 72 1.22 0.97 12.39
N VAL A 73 1.75 1.60 11.34
CA VAL A 73 3.17 1.99 11.27
C VAL A 73 3.47 3.09 12.30
N ARG A 74 2.64 4.13 12.39
CA ARG A 74 2.84 5.23 13.36
C ARG A 74 2.78 4.76 14.81
N ALA A 75 1.86 3.84 15.13
CA ALA A 75 1.77 3.22 16.46
C ALA A 75 3.04 2.44 16.85
N ALA A 76 3.90 2.09 15.88
CA ALA A 76 5.18 1.44 16.14
C ALA A 76 6.35 2.42 16.33
N VAL A 77 6.20 3.66 15.88
CA VAL A 77 7.24 4.70 15.94
C VAL A 77 7.12 5.56 17.20
N SER A 78 5.89 5.77 17.69
CA SER A 78 5.62 6.61 18.86
C SER A 78 4.71 5.86 19.84
N PRO A 79 5.27 5.24 20.89
CA PRO A 79 4.48 4.72 22.00
C PRO A 79 3.83 5.84 22.83
#